data_AF-A0A3Q4HCF4-F1
#
_entry.id   AF-A0A3Q4HCF4-F1
#
_cell.length_a   1.000
_cell.length_b   1.000
_cell.length_c   1.000
_cell.angle_alpha   90.00
_cell.angle_beta   90.00
_cell.angle_gamma   90.00
#
_symmetry.space_group_name_H-M   'P 1'
#
loop_
_entity.id
_entity.type
_entity.pdbx_description
1 polymer ?
#
loop_
_entity_poly.entity_id
_entity_poly.type
_entity_poly.pdbx_seq_one_letter_code
_entity_poly.pdbx_strand_id
1 'polypeptide(L)'
;MGDNPDKYDYSKAQIPGPLTAEIELKKMEKKKAQKAQKKQREKEQKEEKKKQELEAEEKKHFVSLTDREKRALAAEKRFAAQVAATGASISNIKRCWLCGESLLGKIPFQYLDYSFCTPRCVQAHRKANAPPGKT
;
A
#
# COMPACT_ATOMS: atom_id res chain seq x y z
N MET A 1 58.73 -25.07 -54.82
CA MET A 1 58.34 -23.75 -54.27
C MET A 1 57.00 -23.40 -54.88
N GLY A 2 56.01 -22.96 -54.10
CA GLY A 2 54.62 -22.86 -54.55
C GLY A 2 54.42 -21.96 -55.78
N ASP A 3 53.79 -22.50 -56.82
CA ASP A 3 53.72 -21.95 -58.19
C ASP A 3 52.77 -20.75 -58.41
N ASN A 4 52.36 -20.00 -57.38
CA ASN A 4 51.46 -18.84 -57.56
C ASN A 4 51.47 -17.87 -56.35
N PRO A 5 52.53 -17.09 -56.14
CA PRO A 5 52.63 -16.15 -55.02
C PRO A 5 51.67 -14.94 -55.12
N ASP A 6 51.27 -14.54 -56.33
CA ASP A 6 50.48 -13.32 -56.57
C ASP A 6 48.98 -13.58 -56.81
N LYS A 7 48.51 -14.82 -56.64
CA LYS A 7 47.13 -15.20 -56.97
C LYS A 7 46.09 -14.60 -56.02
N TYR A 8 46.50 -14.20 -54.81
CA TYR A 8 45.63 -13.58 -53.82
C TYR A 8 46.24 -12.29 -53.27
N ASP A 9 45.59 -11.17 -53.57
CA ASP A 9 45.94 -9.86 -53.02
C ASP A 9 45.29 -9.68 -51.64
N TYR A 10 46.00 -10.12 -50.60
CA TYR A 10 45.57 -10.01 -49.21
C TYR A 10 45.38 -8.56 -48.74
N SER A 11 45.95 -7.57 -49.45
CA SER A 11 45.79 -6.15 -49.15
C SER A 11 44.43 -5.60 -49.61
N LYS A 12 43.92 -6.08 -50.75
CA LYS A 12 42.52 -5.81 -51.18
C LYS A 12 41.48 -6.50 -50.32
N ALA A 13 41.83 -7.62 -49.69
CA ALA A 13 40.91 -8.40 -48.87
C ALA A 13 40.54 -7.73 -47.52
N GLN A 14 41.09 -6.54 -47.21
CA GLN A 14 40.89 -5.81 -45.95
C GLN A 14 40.91 -6.74 -44.73
N ILE A 15 41.90 -7.63 -44.69
CA ILE A 15 42.01 -8.61 -43.61
C ILE A 15 42.24 -7.83 -42.33
N PRO A 16 41.31 -7.90 -41.36
CA PRO A 16 41.46 -7.17 -40.11
C PRO A 16 42.77 -7.59 -39.45
N GLY A 17 43.57 -6.60 -39.06
CA GLY A 17 44.82 -6.84 -38.37
C GLY A 17 44.63 -7.67 -37.10
N PRO A 18 45.70 -8.29 -36.57
CA PRO A 18 45.65 -9.07 -35.35
C PRO A 18 45.04 -8.25 -34.21
N LEU A 19 44.19 -8.88 -33.39
CA LEU A 19 43.49 -8.24 -32.28
C LEU A 19 44.48 -7.58 -31.31
N THR A 20 44.60 -6.26 -31.39
CA THR A 20 45.39 -5.47 -30.42
C THR A 20 44.64 -5.37 -29.09
N ALA A 21 45.38 -5.37 -27.97
CA ALA A 21 44.80 -5.33 -26.61
C ALA A 21 43.80 -4.18 -26.37
N GLU A 22 43.99 -3.02 -27.00
CA GLU A 22 43.06 -1.88 -26.91
C GLU A 22 41.68 -2.15 -27.55
N ILE A 23 41.63 -2.93 -28.64
CA ILE A 23 40.38 -3.32 -29.31
C ILE A 23 39.63 -4.33 -28.45
N GLU A 24 40.35 -5.19 -27.73
CA GLU A 24 39.76 -6.15 -26.80
C GLU A 24 39.13 -5.45 -25.59
N LEU A 25 39.84 -4.49 -24.97
CA LEU A 25 39.31 -3.66 -23.88
C LEU A 25 38.04 -2.92 -24.30
N LYS A 26 38.04 -2.23 -25.45
CA LYS A 26 36.85 -1.52 -25.97
C LYS A 26 35.67 -2.46 -26.26
N LYS A 27 35.93 -3.67 -26.78
CA LYS A 27 34.89 -4.69 -26.99
C LYS A 27 34.33 -5.21 -25.67
N MET A 28 35.17 -5.43 -24.65
CA MET A 28 34.74 -5.85 -23.32
C MET A 28 33.91 -4.78 -22.61
N GLU A 29 34.30 -3.51 -22.69
CA GLU A 29 33.55 -2.40 -22.11
C GLU A 29 32.18 -2.23 -22.76
N LYS A 30 32.10 -2.27 -24.10
CA LYS A 30 30.82 -2.26 -24.82
C LYS A 30 29.91 -3.43 -24.43
N LYS A 31 30.47 -4.64 -24.31
CA LYS A 31 29.72 -5.82 -23.84
C LYS A 31 29.23 -5.67 -22.39
N LYS A 32 30.06 -5.11 -21.50
CA LYS A 32 29.67 -4.83 -20.09
C LYS A 32 28.56 -3.79 -20.02
N ALA A 33 28.66 -2.70 -20.79
CA ALA A 33 27.64 -1.65 -20.84
C ALA A 33 26.30 -2.18 -21.39
N GLN A 34 26.32 -2.95 -22.49
CA GLN A 34 25.11 -3.59 -23.04
C GLN A 34 24.47 -4.57 -22.05
N LYS A 35 25.29 -5.38 -21.35
CA LYS A 35 24.78 -6.30 -20.32
C LYS A 35 24.16 -5.57 -19.14
N ALA A 36 24.75 -4.45 -18.70
CA ALA A 36 24.21 -3.62 -17.64
C ALA A 36 22.85 -3.00 -18.05
N GLN A 37 22.78 -2.43 -19.26
CA GLN A 37 21.55 -1.84 -19.80
C GLN A 37 20.43 -2.89 -19.96
N LYS A 38 20.75 -4.07 -20.49
CA LYS A 38 19.78 -5.19 -20.61
C LYS A 38 19.26 -5.61 -19.23
N LYS A 39 20.16 -5.76 -18.25
CA LYS A 39 19.80 -6.13 -16.87
C LYS A 39 18.90 -5.07 -16.22
N GLN A 40 19.14 -3.78 -16.46
CA GLN A 40 18.29 -2.72 -15.94
C GLN A 40 16.89 -2.78 -16.56
N ARG A 41 16.79 -2.90 -17.88
CA ARG A 41 15.51 -3.01 -18.59
C ARG A 41 14.72 -4.25 -18.17
N GLU A 42 15.38 -5.39 -17.96
CA GLU A 42 14.74 -6.61 -17.46
C GLU A 42 14.21 -6.45 -16.03
N LYS A 43 14.93 -5.73 -15.16
CA LYS A 43 14.47 -5.44 -13.80
C LYS A 43 13.23 -4.55 -13.81
N GLU A 44 13.25 -3.47 -14.60
CA GLU A 44 12.12 -2.55 -14.75
C GLU A 44 10.89 -3.28 -15.30
N GLN A 45 11.05 -4.09 -16.35
CA GLN A 45 9.95 -4.92 -16.88
C GLN A 45 9.41 -5.93 -15.86
N LYS A 46 10.29 -6.54 -15.05
CA LYS A 46 9.86 -7.47 -14.01
C LYS A 46 9.09 -6.77 -12.90
N GLU A 47 9.52 -5.57 -12.50
CA GLU A 47 8.82 -4.78 -11.49
C GLU A 47 7.46 -4.30 -12.01
N GLU A 48 7.40 -3.85 -13.26
CA GLU A 48 6.15 -3.43 -13.89
C GLU A 48 5.16 -4.59 -14.03
N LYS A 49 5.62 -5.77 -14.48
CA LYS A 49 4.80 -6.98 -14.50
C LYS A 49 4.26 -7.33 -13.11
N LYS A 50 5.10 -7.28 -12.07
CA LYS A 50 4.65 -7.52 -10.69
C LYS A 50 3.59 -6.51 -10.24
N LYS A 51 3.76 -5.22 -10.56
CA LYS A 51 2.76 -4.19 -10.25
C LYS A 51 1.43 -4.48 -10.95
N GLN A 52 1.48 -4.86 -12.22
CA GLN A 52 0.28 -5.24 -12.99
C GLN A 52 -0.39 -6.51 -12.44
N GLU A 53 0.39 -7.51 -12.02
CA GLU A 53 -0.13 -8.74 -11.41
C GLU A 53 -0.84 -8.44 -10.08
N LEU A 54 -0.24 -7.61 -9.22
CA LEU A 54 -0.85 -7.16 -7.96
C LEU A 54 -2.14 -6.37 -8.21
N GLU A 55 -2.13 -5.42 -9.15
CA GLU A 55 -3.33 -4.65 -9.48
C GLU A 55 -4.44 -5.54 -10.06
N ALA A 56 -4.08 -6.52 -10.90
CA ALA A 56 -5.02 -7.49 -11.43
C ALA A 56 -5.62 -8.38 -10.34
N GLU A 57 -4.83 -8.77 -9.34
CA GLU A 57 -5.28 -9.53 -8.18
C GLU A 57 -6.22 -8.69 -7.29
N GLU A 58 -5.85 -7.45 -6.97
CA GLU A 58 -6.71 -6.52 -6.22
C GLU A 58 -8.02 -6.25 -6.95
N LYS A 59 -7.98 -6.10 -8.28
CA LYS A 59 -9.18 -5.92 -9.10
C LYS A 59 -10.09 -7.15 -9.04
N LYS A 60 -9.53 -8.36 -9.14
CA LYS A 60 -10.29 -9.61 -9.00
C LYS A 60 -10.91 -9.72 -7.61
N HIS A 61 -10.14 -9.44 -6.56
CA HIS A 61 -10.62 -9.42 -5.19
C HIS A 61 -11.79 -8.43 -5.03
N PHE A 62 -11.63 -7.19 -5.50
CA PHE A 62 -12.68 -6.18 -5.41
C PHE A 62 -13.97 -6.57 -6.15
N VAL A 63 -13.85 -7.20 -7.32
CA VAL A 63 -15.02 -7.69 -8.07
C VAL A 63 -15.73 -8.82 -7.30
N SER A 64 -14.98 -9.70 -6.63
CA SER A 64 -15.54 -10.81 -5.85
C SER A 64 -16.30 -10.40 -4.58
N LEU A 65 -16.02 -9.20 -4.06
CA LEU A 65 -16.71 -8.69 -2.86
C LEU A 65 -18.18 -8.36 -3.12
N THR A 66 -19.01 -8.66 -2.13
CA THR A 66 -20.43 -8.30 -2.11
C THR A 66 -20.64 -6.80 -1.92
N ASP A 67 -21.81 -6.28 -2.28
CA ASP A 67 -22.15 -4.85 -2.10
C ASP A 67 -22.10 -4.41 -0.63
N ARG A 68 -22.41 -5.32 0.30
CA ARG A 68 -22.30 -5.07 1.75
C ARG A 68 -20.84 -4.83 2.14
N GLU A 69 -19.92 -5.67 1.65
CA GLU A 69 -18.49 -5.57 1.96
C GLU A 69 -17.87 -4.34 1.29
N LYS A 70 -18.23 -4.04 0.04
CA LYS A 70 -17.80 -2.80 -0.63
C LYS A 70 -18.25 -1.56 0.14
N ARG A 71 -19.48 -1.55 0.65
CA ARG A 71 -20.00 -0.47 1.49
C ARG A 71 -19.26 -0.36 2.83
N ALA A 72 -18.93 -1.49 3.45
CA ALA A 72 -18.15 -1.52 4.68
C ALA A 72 -16.74 -0.93 4.46
N LEU A 73 -16.03 -1.34 3.40
CA LEU A 73 -14.71 -0.78 3.05
C LEU A 73 -14.76 0.72 2.78
N ALA A 74 -15.80 1.21 2.12
CA ALA A 74 -15.99 2.65 1.90
C ALA A 74 -16.23 3.40 3.22
N ALA A 75 -16.98 2.80 4.16
CA ALA A 75 -17.20 3.37 5.49
C ALA A 75 -15.91 3.41 6.32
N GLU A 76 -15.10 2.34 6.29
CA GLU A 76 -13.79 2.28 6.94
C GLU A 76 -12.83 3.34 6.41
N LYS A 77 -12.74 3.50 5.08
CA LYS A 77 -11.92 4.56 4.46
C LYS A 77 -12.36 5.96 4.91
N ARG A 78 -13.66 6.21 4.97
CA ARG A 78 -14.21 7.48 5.49
C ARG A 78 -13.90 7.68 6.97
N PHE A 79 -13.97 6.63 7.77
CA PHE A 79 -13.65 6.69 9.20
C PHE A 79 -12.16 6.97 9.41
N ALA A 80 -11.27 6.27 8.70
CA ALA A 80 -9.83 6.49 8.75
C ALA A 80 -9.45 7.93 8.33
N ALA A 81 -10.08 8.45 7.27
CA ALA A 81 -9.87 9.83 6.83
C ALA A 81 -10.34 10.85 7.88
N GLN A 82 -11.48 10.61 8.53
CA GLN A 82 -11.96 11.47 9.62
C GLN A 82 -11.00 11.43 10.82
N VAL A 83 -10.53 10.24 11.23
CA VAL A 83 -9.56 10.10 12.31
C VAL A 83 -8.25 10.82 11.99
N ALA A 84 -7.74 10.68 10.77
CA ALA A 84 -6.54 11.38 10.33
C ALA A 84 -6.71 12.91 10.26
N ALA A 85 -7.87 13.40 9.79
CA ALA A 85 -8.13 14.83 9.64
C ALA A 85 -8.37 15.54 10.99
N THR A 86 -9.04 14.88 11.93
CA THR A 86 -9.45 15.48 13.20
C THR A 86 -8.50 15.16 14.36
N GLY A 87 -7.63 14.15 14.21
CA GLY A 87 -6.78 13.63 15.28
C GLY A 87 -7.55 13.10 16.51
N ALA A 88 -8.88 13.15 16.45
CA ALA A 88 -9.79 12.86 17.52
C ALA A 88 -10.60 11.62 17.13
N SER A 89 -10.45 10.57 17.92
CA SER A 89 -11.32 9.41 17.79
C SER A 89 -12.75 9.84 18.10
N ILE A 90 -13.65 9.85 17.10
CA ILE A 90 -15.11 10.12 17.23
C ILE A 90 -15.77 9.17 18.26
N SER A 91 -15.04 8.12 18.64
CA SER A 91 -15.12 7.36 19.89
C SER A 91 -15.39 8.17 21.17
N ASN A 92 -15.07 9.46 21.23
CA ASN A 92 -15.29 10.30 22.42
C ASN A 92 -16.60 11.11 22.43
N ILE A 93 -17.56 10.86 21.53
CA ILE A 93 -18.94 11.31 21.76
C ILE A 93 -19.60 10.32 22.73
N LYS A 94 -19.08 10.22 23.96
CA LYS A 94 -19.83 9.56 25.04
C LYS A 94 -21.18 10.28 25.11
N ARG A 95 -22.27 9.52 25.02
CA ARG A 95 -23.63 10.03 25.17
C ARG A 95 -24.15 9.64 26.53
N CYS A 96 -25.01 10.47 27.09
CA CYS A 96 -25.74 10.13 28.30
C CYS A 96 -26.51 8.83 28.07
N TRP A 97 -26.30 7.83 28.92
CA TRP A 97 -26.95 6.53 28.81
C TRP A 97 -28.48 6.64 28.86
N LEU A 98 -29.02 7.59 29.63
CA LEU A 98 -30.46 7.76 29.78
C LEU A 98 -31.11 8.57 28.66
N CYS A 99 -30.57 9.75 28.33
CA CYS A 99 -31.22 10.70 27.40
C CYS A 99 -30.52 10.84 26.05
N GLY A 100 -29.38 10.18 25.83
CA GLY A 100 -28.63 10.26 24.57
C GLY A 100 -27.91 11.59 24.32
N GLU A 101 -27.99 12.55 25.24
CA GLU A 101 -27.34 13.85 25.10
C GLU A 101 -25.82 13.70 25.00
N SER A 102 -25.20 14.46 24.09
CA SER A 102 -23.74 14.48 23.91
C SER A 102 -23.05 14.98 25.19
N LEU A 103 -22.06 14.22 25.68
CA LEU A 103 -21.23 14.60 26.83
C LEU A 103 -19.98 15.40 26.40
N LEU A 104 -19.86 15.76 25.13
CA LEU A 104 -18.79 16.61 24.63
C LEU A 104 -18.78 17.95 25.38
N GLY A 105 -17.65 18.28 26.01
CA GLY A 105 -17.48 19.53 26.75
C GLY A 105 -18.22 19.60 28.10
N LYS A 106 -18.87 18.51 28.54
CA LYS A 106 -19.48 18.40 29.88
C LYS A 106 -18.64 17.49 30.76
N ILE A 107 -18.69 17.69 32.08
CA ILE A 107 -18.14 16.73 33.06
C ILE A 107 -19.23 15.69 33.34
N PRO A 108 -19.14 14.45 32.82
CA PRO A 108 -20.19 13.46 33.00
C PRO A 108 -20.16 12.86 34.39
N PHE A 109 -21.34 12.49 34.90
CA PHE A 109 -21.46 11.66 36.10
C PHE A 109 -21.33 10.19 35.71
N GLN A 110 -20.53 9.44 36.44
CA GLN A 110 -20.37 8.00 36.24
C GLN A 110 -21.10 7.23 37.35
N TYR A 111 -21.88 6.22 36.97
CA TYR A 111 -22.49 5.28 37.90
C TYR A 111 -22.44 3.88 37.28
N LEU A 112 -21.75 2.95 37.95
CA LEU A 112 -21.31 1.68 37.35
C LEU A 112 -20.48 1.96 36.08
N ASP A 113 -20.80 1.29 34.97
CA ASP A 113 -20.13 1.46 33.67
C ASP A 113 -20.84 2.47 32.75
N TYR A 114 -21.81 3.24 33.28
CA TYR A 114 -22.62 4.19 32.51
C TYR A 114 -22.25 5.65 32.80
N SER A 115 -22.31 6.49 31.77
CA SER A 115 -22.06 7.94 31.84
C SER A 115 -23.36 8.75 31.65
N PHE A 116 -23.52 9.82 32.42
CA PHE A 116 -24.75 10.63 32.45
C PHE A 116 -24.45 12.13 32.38
N CYS A 117 -25.33 12.90 31.72
CA CYS A 117 -25.16 14.35 31.58
C CYS A 117 -25.53 15.15 32.83
N THR A 118 -26.45 14.64 33.65
CA THR A 118 -27.00 15.35 34.82
C THR A 118 -27.32 14.39 35.97
N PRO A 119 -27.38 14.89 37.23
CA PRO A 119 -27.79 14.06 38.38
C PRO A 119 -29.19 13.47 38.24
N ARG A 120 -30.11 14.16 37.55
CA ARG A 120 -31.46 13.65 37.26
C ARG A 120 -31.40 12.35 36.44
N CYS A 121 -30.48 12.27 35.48
CA CYS A 121 -30.31 11.08 34.67
C CYS A 121 -29.75 9.90 35.48
N VAL A 122 -28.80 10.17 36.38
CA VAL A 122 -28.27 9.14 37.29
C VAL A 122 -29.36 8.61 38.23
N GLN A 123 -30.16 9.51 38.81
CA GLN A 123 -31.22 9.13 39.75
C GLN A 123 -32.31 8.29 39.07
N ALA A 124 -32.75 8.69 37.87
CA ALA A 124 -33.73 7.93 37.11
C ALA A 124 -33.20 6.54 36.73
N HIS A 125 -31.94 6.44 36.30
CA HIS A 125 -31.30 5.15 36.04
C HIS A 125 -31.23 4.26 37.28
N ARG A 126 -30.89 4.81 38.45
CA ARG A 126 -30.86 4.08 39.72
C ARG A 126 -32.25 3.57 40.14
N LYS A 127 -33.30 4.37 39.92
CA LYS A 127 -34.68 3.95 40.21
C LYS A 127 -35.15 2.83 39.29
N ALA A 128 -34.81 2.90 38.00
CA ALA A 128 -35.18 1.88 37.02
C ALA A 128 -34.43 0.55 37.22
N ASN A 129 -33.18 0.60 37.70
CA ASN A 129 -32.34 -0.57 37.95
C ASN A 129 -32.25 -0.97 39.42
N ALA A 130 -33.02 -0.34 40.31
CA ALA A 130 -33.13 -0.81 41.68
C ALA A 130 -33.73 -2.22 41.62
N PRO A 131 -33.16 -3.22 42.33
CA PRO A 131 -33.83 -4.49 42.47
C PRO A 131 -35.23 -4.24 43.03
N PRO A 132 -36.28 -4.95 42.57
CA PRO A 132 -37.61 -4.83 43.14
C PRO A 132 -37.53 -5.20 44.62
N GLY A 133 -37.33 -4.17 45.45
CA GLY A 133 -37.21 -4.28 46.88
C GLY A 133 -38.61 -4.43 47.44
N LYS A 134 -38.93 -5.68 47.78
CA LYS A 134 -39.81 -6.10 48.87
C LYS A 134 -40.35 -4.90 49.66
N THR A 135 -41.62 -4.60 49.42
CA THR A 135 -42.50 -3.94 50.39
C THR A 135 -42.37 -4.56 51.77
#